data_AF-A0A2C6M9T6-F1
#
_entry.id   AF-A0A2C6M9T6-F1
#
_cell.length_a   1.000
_cell.length_b   1.000
_cell.length_c   1.000
_cell.angle_alpha   90.00
_cell.angle_beta   90.00
_cell.angle_gamma   90.00
#
_symmetry.space_group_name_H-M   'P 1'
#
loop_
_entity.id
_entity.type
_entity.pdbx_description
1 polymer ?
#
loop_
_entity_poly.entity_id
_entity_poly.type
_entity_poly.pdbx_seq_one_letter_code
_entity_poly.pdbx_strand_id
1 'polypeptide(L)'
;MVKEISSGTEKGKRIRFTTLGEFAQYLENIGDGELAFRAFPISGTPEEFYYKGHEKAVIRSRDQTIFDNVEDFLCYAFQCDQEGYTHTEYVDIEV
;
A
#
# COMPACT_ATOMS: atom_id res chain seq x y z
N MET A 1 28.60 -33.41 -6.74
CA MET A 1 27.39 -32.96 -6.02
C MET A 1 27.35 -31.45 -6.14
N VAL A 2 26.69 -30.96 -7.19
CA VAL A 2 26.58 -29.53 -7.47
C VAL A 2 25.57 -28.94 -6.50
N LYS A 3 26.02 -28.07 -5.59
CA LYS A 3 25.12 -27.25 -4.79
C LYS A 3 24.54 -26.20 -5.72
N GLU A 4 23.24 -26.31 -5.97
CA GLU A 4 22.46 -25.33 -6.71
C GLU A 4 22.65 -23.96 -6.04
N ILE A 5 23.07 -23.00 -6.85
CA ILE A 5 23.19 -21.61 -6.49
C ILE A 5 21.75 -21.09 -6.51
N SER A 6 21.09 -21.11 -5.36
CA SER A 6 19.82 -20.40 -5.18
C SER A 6 20.11 -18.90 -5.31
N SER A 7 20.02 -18.41 -6.54
CA SER A 7 20.00 -16.99 -6.89
C SER A 7 18.74 -16.38 -6.27
N GLY A 8 18.79 -16.10 -4.97
CA GLY A 8 17.76 -15.35 -4.26
C GLY A 8 17.86 -13.90 -4.68
N THR A 9 17.09 -13.50 -5.70
CA THR A 9 16.70 -12.10 -5.89
C THR A 9 16.30 -11.52 -4.53
N GLU A 10 16.95 -10.42 -4.13
CA GLU A 10 16.54 -9.58 -3.00
C GLU A 10 15.11 -9.11 -3.27
N LYS A 11 14.11 -9.88 -2.84
CA LYS A 11 12.69 -9.55 -3.02
C LYS A 11 12.38 -8.30 -2.18
N GLY A 12 11.75 -7.33 -2.85
CA GLY A 12 11.38 -5.99 -2.41
C GLY A 12 11.30 -5.76 -0.91
N LYS A 13 12.05 -4.77 -0.43
CA LYS A 13 12.00 -4.32 0.96
C LYS A 13 10.58 -3.84 1.27
N ARG A 14 9.91 -4.50 2.22
CA ARG A 14 8.60 -4.07 2.69
C ARG A 14 8.72 -2.91 3.66
N ILE A 15 7.80 -1.97 3.56
CA ILE A 15 7.65 -0.83 4.47
C ILE A 15 6.39 -1.07 5.28
N ARG A 16 6.51 -1.02 6.61
CA ARG A 16 5.38 -1.21 7.53
C ARG A 16 4.85 0.13 8.00
N PHE A 17 3.55 0.30 7.94
CA PHE A 17 2.83 1.42 8.55
C PHE A 17 1.90 0.89 9.63
N THR A 18 1.98 1.48 10.82
CA THR A 18 1.15 1.09 11.97
C THR A 18 -0.01 2.06 12.21
N THR A 19 -0.01 3.20 11.51
CA THR A 19 -1.07 4.19 11.58
C THR A 19 -1.43 4.74 10.20
N LEU A 20 -2.67 5.21 10.05
CA LEU A 20 -3.14 5.92 8.85
C LEU A 20 -2.24 7.13 8.55
N GLY A 21 -1.85 7.89 9.59
CA GLY A 21 -1.05 9.10 9.45
C GLY A 21 0.37 8.84 8.93
N GLU A 22 1.02 7.77 9.36
CA GLU A 22 2.34 7.39 8.84
C GLU A 22 2.29 7.10 7.33
N PHE A 23 1.26 6.36 6.89
CA PHE A 23 1.10 6.03 5.49
C PHE A 23 0.65 7.24 4.65
N ALA A 24 -0.23 8.09 5.20
CA ALA A 24 -0.61 9.36 4.60
C ALA A 24 0.61 10.25 4.34
N GLN A 25 1.46 10.43 5.37
CA GLN A 25 2.67 11.24 5.27
C GLN A 25 3.65 10.67 4.25
N TYR A 26 3.77 9.35 4.18
CA TYR A 26 4.60 8.69 3.17
C TYR A 26 4.13 9.02 1.75
N LEU A 27 2.83 8.96 1.49
CA LEU A 27 2.27 9.33 0.19
C LEU A 27 2.44 10.83 -0.10
N GLU A 28 2.21 11.69 0.90
CA GLU A 28 2.41 13.14 0.77
C GLU A 28 3.87 13.50 0.42
N ASN A 29 4.85 12.77 0.98
CA ASN A 29 6.26 12.98 0.71
C ASN A 29 6.68 12.64 -0.74
N ILE A 30 5.84 11.94 -1.50
CA ILE A 30 6.03 11.69 -2.93
C ILE A 30 5.77 13.00 -3.73
N GLY A 31 5.03 13.95 -3.16
CA GLY A 31 4.67 15.21 -3.79
C GLY A 31 3.79 14.98 -5.02
N ASP A 32 4.14 15.59 -6.15
CA ASP A 32 3.42 15.44 -7.42
C ASP A 32 3.81 14.16 -8.20
N GLY A 33 4.72 13.35 -7.65
CA GLY A 33 5.20 12.11 -8.27
C GLY A 33 4.17 10.99 -8.32
N GLU A 34 4.53 9.89 -8.96
CA GLU A 34 3.69 8.70 -9.08
C GLU A 34 4.35 7.50 -8.39
N LEU A 35 3.56 6.61 -7.80
CA LEU A 35 4.03 5.42 -7.10
C LEU A 35 3.16 4.21 -7.41
N ALA A 36 3.74 3.20 -8.03
CA ALA A 36 3.16 1.85 -8.05
C ALA A 36 3.61 1.11 -6.80
N PHE A 37 2.67 0.48 -6.09
CA PHE A 37 2.99 -0.31 -4.91
C PHE A 37 1.97 -1.43 -4.71
N ARG A 38 2.35 -2.42 -3.93
CA ARG A 38 1.48 -3.53 -3.51
C ARG A 38 1.26 -3.45 -2.01
N ALA A 39 0.00 -3.36 -1.57
CA ALA A 39 -0.35 -3.36 -0.16
C ALA A 39 -0.71 -4.77 0.33
N PHE A 40 -0.22 -5.11 1.51
CA PHE A 40 -0.38 -6.40 2.19
C PHE A 40 -1.12 -6.14 3.51
N PRO A 41 -2.45 -6.29 3.55
CA PRO A 41 -3.20 -6.21 4.80
C PRO A 41 -2.88 -7.43 5.68
N ILE A 42 -3.11 -7.34 7.00
CA ILE A 42 -2.96 -8.48 7.92
C ILE A 42 -3.88 -9.64 7.53
N SER A 43 -5.11 -9.32 7.12
CA SER A 43 -6.10 -10.29 6.67
C SER A 43 -6.52 -9.99 5.23
N GLY A 44 -6.62 -11.03 4.41
CA GLY A 44 -6.99 -10.91 3.00
C GLY A 44 -5.83 -11.17 2.04
N THR A 45 -6.00 -10.72 0.80
CA THR A 45 -5.01 -10.91 -0.27
C THR A 45 -4.30 -9.61 -0.61
N PRO A 46 -2.99 -9.62 -0.89
CA PRO A 46 -2.29 -8.42 -1.28
C PRO A 46 -2.77 -7.87 -2.62
N GLU A 47 -2.94 -6.56 -2.72
CA GLU A 47 -3.48 -5.86 -3.88
C GLU A 47 -2.52 -4.79 -4.40
N GLU A 48 -2.58 -4.52 -5.69
CA GLU A 48 -1.71 -3.58 -6.39
C GLU A 48 -2.43 -2.24 -6.60
N PHE A 49 -1.72 -1.14 -6.32
CA PHE A 49 -2.23 0.22 -6.36
C PHE A 49 -1.27 1.13 -7.11
N TYR A 50 -1.84 2.23 -7.61
CA TYR A 50 -1.11 3.31 -8.23
C TYR A 50 -1.52 4.63 -7.57
N TYR A 51 -0.57 5.30 -6.91
CA TYR A 51 -0.75 6.63 -6.39
C TYR A 51 -0.29 7.66 -7.43
N LYS A 52 -1.14 8.66 -7.65
CA LYS A 52 -0.87 9.81 -8.50
C LYS A 52 -0.84 11.08 -7.65
N GLY A 53 0.35 11.56 -7.35
CA GLY A 53 0.60 12.69 -6.46
C GLY A 53 -0.08 13.97 -6.90
N HIS A 54 0.08 14.35 -8.17
CA HIS A 54 -0.53 15.55 -8.73
C HIS A 54 -2.07 15.55 -8.62
N GLU A 55 -2.71 14.39 -8.79
CA GLU A 55 -4.16 14.23 -8.68
C GLU A 55 -4.62 13.93 -7.24
N LYS A 56 -3.67 13.67 -6.32
CA LYS A 56 -3.90 13.12 -4.97
C LYS A 56 -4.86 11.93 -4.98
N ALA A 57 -4.73 11.07 -5.99
CA ALA A 57 -5.63 9.96 -6.24
C ALA A 57 -4.89 8.62 -6.07
N VAL A 58 -5.60 7.61 -5.56
CA VAL A 58 -5.13 6.22 -5.54
C VAL A 58 -6.04 5.39 -6.43
N ILE A 59 -5.44 4.55 -7.26
CA ILE A 59 -6.14 3.69 -8.22
C ILE A 59 -5.80 2.24 -7.90
N ARG A 60 -6.82 1.38 -7.76
CA ARG A 60 -6.63 -0.06 -7.64
C ARG A 60 -6.37 -0.66 -9.02
N SER A 61 -5.23 -1.33 -9.19
CA SER A 61 -4.77 -1.82 -10.50
C SER A 61 -5.72 -2.86 -11.12
N ARG A 62 -6.31 -3.72 -10.28
CA ARG A 62 -7.14 -4.85 -10.73
C ARG A 62 -8.37 -4.43 -11.54
N ASP A 63 -9.04 -3.36 -11.14
CA ASP A 63 -10.32 -2.94 -11.72
C ASP A 63 -10.39 -1.45 -12.04
N GLN A 64 -9.27 -0.73 -11.89
CA GLN A 64 -9.15 0.69 -12.14
C GLN A 64 -10.10 1.54 -11.27
N THR A 65 -10.57 0.98 -10.14
CA THR A 65 -11.35 1.75 -9.16
C THR A 65 -10.47 2.86 -8.61
N ILE A 66 -10.98 4.09 -8.70
CA ILE A 66 -10.34 5.28 -8.13
C ILE A 66 -10.98 5.52 -6.77
N PHE A 67 -10.17 5.68 -5.74
CA PHE A 67 -10.64 6.11 -4.43
C PHE A 67 -10.97 7.61 -4.47
N ASP A 68 -12.04 8.04 -3.81
CA ASP A 68 -12.49 9.44 -3.83
C ASP A 68 -11.41 10.39 -3.27
N ASN A 69 -10.60 9.91 -2.33
CA ASN A 69 -9.44 10.59 -1.79
C ASN A 69 -8.45 9.60 -1.14
N VAL A 70 -7.30 10.10 -0.67
CA VAL A 70 -6.28 9.29 0.01
C VAL A 70 -6.79 8.70 1.33
N GLU A 71 -7.63 9.41 2.08
CA GLU A 71 -8.17 8.93 3.36
C GLU A 71 -9.04 7.68 3.16
N ASP A 72 -9.89 7.65 2.14
CA ASP A 72 -10.70 6.48 1.80
C ASP A 72 -9.85 5.26 1.42
N PHE A 73 -8.76 5.49 0.67
CA PHE A 73 -7.78 4.44 0.39
C PHE A 73 -7.12 3.93 1.68
N LEU A 74 -6.70 4.83 2.57
CA LEU A 74 -6.05 4.45 3.83
C LEU A 74 -7.00 3.66 4.72
N CYS A 75 -8.26 4.08 4.83
CA CYS A 75 -9.31 3.36 5.53
C CYS A 75 -9.56 1.97 4.91
N TYR A 76 -9.57 1.86 3.59
CA TYR A 76 -9.64 0.57 2.89
C TYR A 76 -8.46 -0.34 3.25
N ALA A 77 -7.22 0.18 3.16
CA ALA A 77 -6.01 -0.57 3.42
C ALA A 77 -5.93 -1.04 4.89
N PHE A 78 -6.35 -0.18 5.83
CA PHE A 78 -6.40 -0.47 7.27
C PHE A 78 -7.70 -1.16 7.72
N GLN A 79 -8.57 -1.52 6.78
CA GLN A 79 -9.82 -2.24 7.04
C GLN A 79 -10.69 -1.53 8.08
N CYS A 80 -10.84 -0.20 7.98
CA CYS A 80 -11.61 0.57 8.93
C CYS A 80 -13.09 0.14 8.97
N ASP A 81 -13.74 0.29 10.13
CA ASP A 81 -15.20 0.20 10.23
C ASP A 81 -15.90 1.47 9.76
N GLN A 82 -17.23 1.48 9.88
CA GLN A 82 -18.09 2.61 9.54
C GLN A 82 -17.86 3.85 10.40
N GLU A 83 -17.20 3.70 11.55
CA GLU A 83 -16.84 4.81 12.44
C GLU A 83 -15.41 5.34 12.14
N GLY A 84 -14.66 4.66 11.26
CA GLY A 84 -13.31 5.03 10.85
C GLY A 84 -12.20 4.44 11.71
N TYR A 85 -12.50 3.51 12.61
CA TYR A 85 -11.47 2.85 13.43
C TYR A 85 -10.81 1.71 12.67
N THR A 86 -9.49 1.62 12.72
CA THR A 86 -8.70 0.58 12.02
C THR A 86 -8.91 -0.80 12.63
N HIS A 87 -9.10 -1.84 11.80
CA HIS A 87 -9.24 -3.25 12.25
C HIS A 87 -7.95 -4.07 12.05
N THR A 88 -6.87 -3.41 11.64
CA THR A 88 -5.54 -4.01 11.49
C THR A 88 -4.52 -3.22 12.27
N GLU A 89 -3.54 -3.92 12.86
CA GLU A 89 -2.44 -3.28 13.59
C GLU A 89 -1.41 -2.62 12.66
N TYR A 90 -1.34 -3.09 11.41
CA TYR A 90 -0.43 -2.55 10.40
C TYR A 90 -0.87 -2.91 8.98
N VAL A 91 -0.26 -2.20 8.02
CA VAL A 91 -0.25 -2.55 6.60
C VAL A 91 1.21 -2.55 6.14
N ASP A 92 1.63 -3.60 5.44
CA ASP A 92 2.92 -3.62 4.78
C ASP A 92 2.74 -3.22 3.30
N ILE A 93 3.67 -2.45 2.73
CA ILE A 93 3.71 -2.22 1.28
C ILE A 93 5.03 -2.69 0.67
N GLU A 94 4.99 -3.04 -0.60
CA GLU A 94 6.15 -3.32 -1.46
C GLU A 94 6.09 -2.35 -2.65
N VAL A 95 7.19 -1.65 -2.93
CA VAL A 95 7.35 -0.68 -4.03
C VAL A 95 8.26 -1.27 -5.09
#